data_AF-A0AAV6IPY6-F1
#
_entry.id   AF-A0AAV6IPY6-F1
#
_cell.length_a   1.000
_cell.length_b   1.000
_cell.length_c   1.000
_cell.angle_alpha   90.00
_cell.angle_beta   90.00
_cell.angle_gamma   90.00
#
_symmetry.space_group_name_H-M   'P 1'
#
loop_
_entity.id
_entity.type
_entity.pdbx_description
1 polymer ?
#
loop_
_entity_poly.entity_id
_entity_poly.type
_entity_poly.pdbx_seq_one_letter_code
_entity_poly.pdbx_strand_id
1 'polypeptide(L)'
;MPANTELVEKEGRLMLEGLAELAVVRYNDDNETSYQVVKIIMVNLRFDGWRFYNMTFQAWDDEAGSPDPRNFQARIRRFANDTRVDFCRFEQEPKPIQDPDPWVAAAE
;
A
#
# COMPACT_ATOMS: atom_id res chain seq x y z
N MET A 1 -19.00 11.93 -0.07
CA MET A 1 -18.12 13.10 -0.27
C MET A 1 -16.71 12.69 0.11
N PRO A 2 -15.69 12.89 -0.77
CA PRO A 2 -14.41 12.19 -0.66
C PRO A 2 -13.50 12.86 0.37
N ALA A 3 -13.45 12.31 1.59
CA ALA A 3 -12.54 12.73 2.65
C ALA A 3 -11.07 12.29 2.43
N ASN A 4 -10.77 11.64 1.29
CA ASN A 4 -9.49 10.98 1.07
C ASN A 4 -8.41 11.87 0.43
N THR A 5 -8.78 12.99 -0.19
CA THR A 5 -7.81 13.88 -0.87
C THR A 5 -7.21 14.91 0.08
N GLU A 6 -8.00 15.42 1.03
CA GLU A 6 -7.60 16.54 1.91
C GLU A 6 -6.53 16.18 2.95
N LEU A 7 -6.40 14.88 3.29
CA LEU A 7 -5.40 14.39 4.24
C LEU A 7 -3.99 14.32 3.64
N VAL A 8 -3.88 14.15 2.32
CA VAL A 8 -2.61 14.18 1.58
C VAL A 8 -2.02 15.59 1.55
N GLU A 9 -2.87 16.62 1.64
CA GLU A 9 -2.42 18.02 1.60
C GLU A 9 -1.85 18.52 2.93
N LYS A 10 -2.22 17.92 4.06
CA LYS A 10 -1.70 18.30 5.40
C LYS A 10 -0.34 17.68 5.73
N GLU A 11 -0.04 16.50 5.21
CA GLU A 11 1.24 15.83 5.41
C GLU A 11 2.08 16.05 4.14
N GLY A 12 3.28 16.65 4.29
CA GLY A 12 4.06 17.04 3.12
C GLY A 12 4.37 15.85 2.20
N ARG A 13 4.23 16.05 0.88
CA ARG A 13 4.51 15.03 -0.15
C ARG A 13 5.84 14.29 0.07
N LEU A 14 6.89 15.02 0.42
CA LEU A 14 8.22 14.47 0.74
C LEU A 14 8.19 13.46 1.89
N MET A 15 7.35 13.70 2.90
CA MET A 15 7.20 12.76 4.01
C MET A 15 6.55 11.46 3.54
N LEU A 16 5.49 11.54 2.73
CA LEU A 16 4.81 10.36 2.21
C LEU A 16 5.72 9.56 1.28
N GLU A 17 6.50 10.24 0.42
CA GLU A 17 7.52 9.60 -0.42
C GLU A 17 8.54 8.85 0.45
N GLY A 18 9.09 9.49 1.50
CA GLY A 18 10.02 8.83 2.42
C GLY A 18 9.41 7.65 3.20
N LEU A 19 8.11 7.68 3.52
CA LEU A 19 7.44 6.52 4.13
C LEU A 19 7.27 5.35 3.17
N ALA A 20 6.97 5.63 1.90
CA ALA A 20 6.88 4.59 0.87
C ALA A 20 8.26 3.99 0.60
N GLU A 21 9.30 4.82 0.51
CA GLU A 21 10.69 4.36 0.35
C GLU A 21 11.10 3.46 1.51
N LEU A 22 10.83 3.87 2.75
CA LEU A 22 11.12 3.05 3.94
C LEU A 22 10.42 1.68 3.87
N ALA A 23 9.16 1.64 3.44
CA ALA A 23 8.41 0.40 3.29
C ALA A 23 9.00 -0.51 2.21
N VAL A 24 9.45 0.06 1.09
CA VAL A 24 10.11 -0.69 0.01
C VAL A 24 11.49 -1.20 0.42
N VAL A 25 12.31 -0.37 1.07
CA VAL A 25 13.62 -0.80 1.59
C VAL A 25 13.44 -2.00 2.51
N ARG A 26 12.46 -1.93 3.43
CA ARG A 26 12.17 -3.06 4.31
C ARG A 26 11.77 -4.32 3.53
N TYR A 27 10.93 -4.18 2.51
CA TYR A 27 10.53 -5.30 1.66
C TYR A 27 11.73 -5.90 0.91
N ASN A 28 12.59 -5.05 0.37
CA ASN A 28 13.81 -5.42 -0.35
C ASN A 28 14.76 -6.22 0.56
N ASP A 29 15.00 -5.73 1.78
CA ASP A 29 15.81 -6.44 2.80
C ASP A 29 15.21 -7.81 3.17
N ASP A 30 13.89 -7.90 3.34
CA ASP A 30 13.23 -9.15 3.75
C ASP A 30 13.11 -10.18 2.61
N ASN A 31 13.20 -9.77 1.34
CA ASN A 31 12.93 -10.63 0.17
C ASN A 31 14.10 -10.73 -0.84
N GLU A 32 15.24 -10.10 -0.56
CA GLU A 32 16.39 -10.03 -1.48
C GLU A 32 15.98 -9.47 -2.86
N THR A 33 15.28 -8.32 -2.86
CA THR A 33 14.80 -7.63 -4.08
C THR A 33 15.29 -6.19 -4.14
N SER A 34 15.09 -5.50 -5.27
CA SER A 34 15.61 -4.16 -5.56
C SER A 34 14.51 -3.22 -6.08
N TYR A 35 13.31 -3.30 -5.53
CA TYR A 35 12.20 -2.43 -5.89
C TYR A 35 12.51 -0.96 -5.58
N GLN A 36 12.05 -0.05 -6.44
CA GLN A 36 12.13 1.40 -6.27
C GLN A 36 10.73 2.01 -6.41
N VAL A 37 10.36 2.91 -5.50
CA VAL A 37 9.06 3.59 -5.55
C VAL A 37 8.98 4.49 -6.79
N VAL A 38 7.96 4.28 -7.60
CA VAL A 38 7.69 5.07 -8.80
C VAL A 38 6.66 6.16 -8.51
N LYS A 39 5.55 5.79 -7.85
CA LYS A 39 4.47 6.73 -7.53
C LYS A 39 3.61 6.25 -6.38
N ILE A 40 3.13 7.19 -5.57
CA ILE A 40 2.10 6.91 -4.56
C ILE A 40 0.73 6.99 -5.24
N ILE A 41 -0.07 5.93 -5.11
CA ILE A 41 -1.42 5.86 -5.67
C ILE A 41 -2.44 6.41 -4.65
N MET A 42 -2.33 5.96 -3.40
CA MET A 42 -3.31 6.27 -2.37
C MET A 42 -2.66 6.26 -0.99
N VAL A 43 -3.11 7.15 -0.11
CA VAL A 43 -2.76 7.13 1.32
C VAL A 43 -4.04 7.30 2.13
N ASN A 44 -4.28 6.36 3.05
CA ASN A 44 -5.33 6.46 4.05
C ASN A 44 -4.70 6.61 5.42
N LEU A 45 -4.79 7.81 5.98
CA LEU A 45 -4.38 8.10 7.35
C LEU A 45 -5.48 7.70 8.33
N ARG A 46 -5.15 6.89 9.33
CA ARG A 46 -6.00 6.65 10.49
C ARG A 46 -5.30 7.12 11.76
N PHE A 47 -6.09 7.62 12.71
CA PHE A 47 -5.60 8.06 14.01
C PHE A 47 -6.31 7.27 15.11
N ASP A 48 -5.55 6.47 15.85
CA ASP A 48 -6.06 5.66 16.98
C ASP A 48 -4.99 5.57 18.08
N GLY A 49 -4.68 6.72 18.69
CA GLY A 49 -3.53 6.90 19.59
C GLY A 49 -2.15 6.92 18.88
N TRP A 50 -2.08 6.31 17.69
CA TRP A 50 -0.95 6.31 16.76
C TRP A 50 -1.42 6.79 15.39
N ARG A 51 -0.52 7.34 14.57
CA ARG A 51 -0.80 7.63 13.16
C ARG A 51 -0.51 6.37 12.34
N PHE A 52 -1.51 5.87 11.63
CA PHE A 52 -1.38 4.73 10.73
C PHE A 52 -1.55 5.20 9.28
N TYR A 53 -0.48 5.10 8.49
CA TYR A 53 -0.46 5.40 7.07
C TYR A 53 -0.65 4.08 6.33
N ASN A 54 -1.85 3.86 5.80
CA ASN A 54 -2.11 2.73 4.90
C ASN A 54 -1.93 3.24 3.48
N MET A 55 -0.82 2.86 2.86
CA MET A 55 -0.37 3.39 1.58
C MET A 55 -0.47 2.33 0.51
N THR A 56 -0.93 2.74 -0.68
CA THR A 56 -0.77 2.00 -1.92
C THR A 56 0.16 2.80 -2.82
N PHE A 57 1.21 2.17 -3.34
CA PHE A 57 2.18 2.80 -4.24
C PHE A 57 2.64 1.81 -5.30
N GLN A 58 3.18 2.31 -6.41
CA GLN A 58 3.82 1.46 -7.41
C GLN A 58 5.32 1.45 -7.18
N ALA A 59 5.92 0.28 -7.37
CA ALA A 59 7.36 0.14 -7.40
C ALA A 59 7.83 -0.70 -8.59
N TRP A 60 8.99 -0.34 -9.12
CA TRP A 60 9.66 -1.03 -10.22
C TRP A 60 10.92 -1.69 -9.67
N ASP A 61 11.05 -3.00 -9.91
CA ASP A 61 12.31 -3.72 -9.74
C ASP A 61 13.13 -3.77 -11.04
N ASP A 62 14.30 -3.13 -11.05
CA ASP A 62 15.17 -3.06 -12.23
C ASP A 62 15.80 -4.44 -12.56
N GLU A 63 15.97 -5.31 -11.56
CA GLU A 63 16.64 -6.60 -11.69
C GLU A 63 15.72 -7.73 -12.22
N ALA A 64 14.43 -7.70 -11.91
CA ALA A 64 13.47 -8.74 -12.26
C ALA A 64 13.05 -8.71 -13.74
N GLY A 65 13.51 -7.73 -14.52
CA GLY A 65 13.16 -7.58 -15.94
C GLY A 65 11.65 -7.49 -16.19
N SER A 66 10.86 -7.15 -15.16
CA SER A 66 9.41 -7.02 -15.29
C SER A 66 9.12 -5.71 -16.04
N PRO A 67 8.37 -5.76 -17.15
CA PRO A 67 8.12 -4.57 -17.98
C PRO A 67 7.20 -3.54 -17.31
N ASP A 68 6.49 -3.94 -16.24
CA ASP A 68 5.47 -3.13 -15.61
C ASP A 68 5.74 -2.90 -14.11
N PRO A 69 5.57 -1.67 -13.62
CA PRO A 69 5.66 -1.37 -12.19
C PRO A 69 4.51 -2.06 -11.44
N ARG A 70 4.82 -2.66 -10.30
CA ARG A 70 3.87 -3.43 -9.49
C ARG A 70 3.29 -2.59 -8.37
N ASN A 71 2.03 -2.84 -8.03
CA ASN A 71 1.39 -2.19 -6.89
C ASN A 71 1.79 -2.88 -5.59
N PHE A 72 2.11 -2.07 -4.59
CA PHE A 72 2.41 -2.46 -3.22
C PHE A 72 1.42 -1.81 -2.28
N GLN A 73 1.10 -2.54 -1.22
CA GLN A 73 0.40 -2.03 -0.06
C GLN A 73 1.31 -2.09 1.16
N ALA A 74 1.39 -0.97 1.87
CA ALA A 74 2.14 -0.87 3.11
C ALA A 74 1.30 -0.25 4.22
N ARG A 75 1.56 -0.69 5.45
CA ARG A 75 1.06 -0.04 6.65
C ARG A 75 2.24 0.44 7.47
N ILE A 76 2.31 1.75 7.67
CA ILE A 76 3.31 2.38 8.52
C ILE A 76 2.62 2.96 9.74
N ARG A 77 3.13 2.64 10.93
CA ARG A 77 2.76 3.31 12.17
C ARG A 77 3.80 4.37 12.52
N ARG A 78 3.33 5.54 12.93
CA ARG A 78 4.18 6.65 13.38
C ARG A 78 3.64 7.25 14.66
N PHE A 79 4.54 7.47 15.62
CA PHE A 79 4.26 8.23 16.83
C PHE A 79 5.49 9.04 17.22
N ALA A 80 5.34 10.37 17.25
CA ALA A 80 6.44 11.31 17.44
C ALA A 80 7.62 10.99 16.48
N ASN A 81 8.76 10.55 17.02
CA ASN A 81 9.98 10.21 16.27
C ASN A 81 10.14 8.70 16.00
N ASP A 82 9.20 7.85 16.43
CA ASP A 82 9.20 6.42 16.13
C ASP A 82 8.35 6.15 14.88
N THR A 83 8.98 5.59 13.85
CA THR A 83 8.35 5.17 12.59
C THR A 83 8.64 3.69 12.40
N ARG A 84 7.60 2.88 12.20
CA ARG A 84 7.74 1.45 11.95
C ARG A 84 6.85 1.01 10.79
N VAL A 85 7.41 0.18 9.93
CA VAL A 85 6.67 -0.50 8.86
C VAL A 85 6.08 -1.77 9.49
N ASP A 86 4.76 -1.82 9.63
CA ASP A 86 4.08 -3.02 10.14
C ASP A 86 4.07 -4.12 9.07
N PHE A 87 3.83 -3.75 7.81
CA PHE A 87 4.00 -4.63 6.65
C PHE A 87 4.22 -3.84 5.37
N CYS A 88 4.82 -4.50 4.38
CA CYS A 88 4.88 -4.10 2.99
C CYS A 88 4.75 -5.36 2.13
N ARG A 89 3.87 -5.36 1.14
CA ARG A 89 3.61 -6.52 0.26
C ARG A 89 2.98 -6.10 -1.05
N PHE A 90 2.96 -6.99 -2.05
CA PHE A 90 2.17 -6.78 -3.26
C PHE A 90 0.69 -6.56 -2.92
N GLU A 91 0.09 -5.61 -3.64
CA GLU A 91 -1.36 -5.48 -3.66
C GLU A 91 -1.94 -6.77 -4.23
N GLN A 92 -2.69 -7.52 -3.42
CA GLN A 92 -3.44 -8.65 -3.93
C GLN A 92 -4.56 -8.10 -4.80
N GLU A 93 -4.61 -8.53 -6.07
CA GLU A 93 -5.80 -8.29 -6.89
C GLU A 93 -7.03 -8.80 -6.13
N PRO A 94 -8.13 -8.02 -6.09
CA PRO A 94 -9.34 -8.47 -5.44
C PRO A 94 -9.72 -9.81 -6.07
N LYS A 95 -9.82 -10.86 -5.25
CA LYS A 95 -10.35 -12.14 -5.73
C LYS A 95 -11.68 -11.82 -6.42
N PRO A 96 -11.90 -12.25 -7.68
CA PRO A 96 -13.21 -12.08 -8.29
C PRO A 96 -14.22 -12.70 -7.34
N ILE A 97 -15.25 -11.92 -7.00
CA ILE A 97 -16.40 -12.41 -6.25
C ILE A 97 -16.96 -13.52 -7.13
N GLN A 98 -16.67 -14.77 -6.76
CA GLN A 98 -17.19 -15.93 -7.47
C GLN A 98 -18.71 -15.82 -7.35
N ASP A 99 -19.38 -15.69 -8.50
CA ASP A 99 -20.82 -15.53 -8.65
C ASP A 99 -21.62 -16.34 -7.62
N PRO A 100 -22.74 -15.80 -7.08
CA PRO A 100 -23.60 -16.58 -6.21
C PRO A 100 -24.05 -17.85 -6.94
N ASP A 101 -23.89 -18.96 -6.22
CA ASP A 101 -24.15 -20.33 -6.63
C ASP A 101 -25.48 -20.46 -7.43
N PRO A 102 -25.50 -21.13 -8.60
CA PRO A 102 -26.71 -21.28 -9.42
C PRO A 102 -27.82 -22.14 -8.77
N TRP A 103 -27.61 -22.65 -7.54
CA TRP A 103 -28.58 -23.50 -6.84
C TRP A 103 -29.71 -22.78 -6.09
N VAL A 104 -29.73 -21.45 -6.02
CA VAL A 104 -30.82 -20.73 -5.34
C VAL A 104 -32.09 -20.57 -6.22
N ALA A 105 -32.04 -20.97 -7.49
CA ALA A 105 -33.18 -20.85 -8.41
C ALA A 105 -34.12 -22.09 -8.49
N ALA A 106 -33.86 -23.14 -7.69
CA ALA A 106 -34.61 -24.41 -7.77
C ALA A 106 -35.35 -24.79 -6.49
N ALA A 107 -35.84 -23.80 -5.73
CA ALA A 107 -36.83 -24.04 -4.68
C ALA A 107 -38.12 -23.34 -5.06
N GLU A 108 -38.91 -24.05 -5.87
CA GLU A 108 -40.37 -23.87 -6.00
C GLU A 108 -41.08 -24.04 -4.64
#